data_AF-A0A8T5RQZ5-F1
#
_entry.id   AF-A0A8T5RQZ5-F1
#
_cell.length_a   1.000
_cell.length_b   1.000
_cell.length_c   1.000
_cell.angle_alpha   90.00
_cell.angle_beta   90.00
_cell.angle_gamma   90.00
#
_symmetry.space_group_name_H-M   'P 1'
#
loop_
_entity.id
_entity.type
_entity.pdbx_description
1 polymer ?
#
loop_
_entity_poly.entity_id
_entity_poly.type
_entity_poly.pdbx_seq_one_letter_code
_entity_poly.pdbx_strand_id
1 'polypeptide(L)' 'MSITKLEEEKDELLDQIEALEDKCDTLEICEEDDGCEKCEAFKKIEELSAKVEELETKIEDLMVKDEED' A
#
# COMPACT_ATOMS: atom_id res chain seq x y z
N MET A 1 -5.83 -18.16 -5.40
CA MET A 1 -4.59 -17.36 -5.50
C MET A 1 -3.54 -18.08 -4.67
N SER A 2 -2.28 -18.08 -5.12
CA SER A 2 -1.17 -18.63 -4.32
C SER A 2 -0.61 -17.53 -3.44
N ILE A 3 -0.15 -17.87 -2.23
CA ILE A 3 0.49 -16.92 -1.29
C ILE A 3 1.55 -16.09 -2.00
N THR A 4 2.41 -16.73 -2.81
CA THR A 4 3.48 -16.08 -3.57
C THR A 4 2.98 -14.96 -4.49
N LYS A 5 1.81 -15.12 -5.11
CA LYS A 5 1.22 -14.07 -5.97
C LYS A 5 0.68 -12.90 -5.16
N LEU A 6 0.15 -13.16 -3.98
CA LEU A 6 -0.34 -12.12 -3.09
C LEU A 6 0.83 -11.33 -2.48
N GLU A 7 1.95 -12.01 -2.21
CA GLU A 7 3.21 -11.36 -1.81
C GLU A 7 3.77 -10.48 -2.93
N GLU A 8 3.81 -10.97 -4.17
CA GLU A 8 4.21 -10.15 -5.34
C GLU A 8 3.29 -8.94 -5.53
N GLU A 9 1.97 -9.11 -5.43
CA GLU A 9 1.02 -7.99 -5.49
C GLU A 9 1.22 -7.00 -4.34
N LYS A 10 1.56 -7.49 -3.14
CA LYS A 10 1.85 -6.62 -1.98
C LYS A 10 3.08 -5.76 -2.24
N ASP A 11 4.16 -6.36 -2.71
CA ASP A 11 5.42 -5.66 -3.01
C ASP A 11 5.21 -4.60 -4.10
N GLU A 12 4.47 -4.91 -5.17
CA GLU A 12 4.14 -3.93 -6.21
C GLU A 12 3.31 -2.74 -5.69
N LEU A 13 2.47 -2.95 -4.68
CA LEU A 13 1.69 -1.87 -4.06
C LEU A 13 2.56 -1.02 -3.13
N LEU A 14 3.50 -1.63 -2.42
CA LEU A 14 4.48 -0.92 -1.58
C LEU A 14 5.39 -0.03 -2.44
N ASP A 15 5.90 -0.54 -3.56
CA ASP A 15 6.69 0.25 -4.52
C ASP A 15 5.88 1.45 -5.07
N GLN A 16 4.57 1.25 -5.30
CA GLN A 16 3.69 2.34 -5.74
C GLN A 16 3.45 3.38 -4.65
N ILE A 17 3.34 2.98 -3.39
CA ILE A 17 3.23 3.89 -2.25
C ILE A 17 4.50 4.74 -2.16
N GLU A 18 5.68 4.12 -2.17
CA GLU A 18 6.97 4.82 -2.07
C GLU A 18 7.13 5.83 -3.22
N ALA A 19 6.79 5.44 -4.45
CA ALA A 19 6.83 6.34 -5.61
C ALA A 19 5.80 7.49 -5.55
N LEU A 20 4.71 7.33 -4.81
CA LEU A 20 3.71 8.39 -4.57
C LEU A 20 4.13 9.30 -3.43
N GLU A 21 4.78 8.76 -2.40
CA GLU A 21 5.35 9.52 -1.28
C GLU A 21 6.46 10.44 -1.79
N ASP A 22 7.41 9.91 -2.57
CA ASP A 22 8.44 10.68 -3.25
C ASP A 22 7.84 11.82 -4.09
N LYS A 23 6.72 11.54 -4.77
CA LYS A 23 6.02 12.58 -5.56
C LYS A 23 5.38 13.63 -4.66
N CYS A 24 4.70 13.27 -3.57
CA CYS A 24 4.14 14.27 -2.67
C CYS A 24 5.26 15.11 -2.03
N ASP A 25 6.40 14.52 -1.63
CA ASP A 25 7.54 15.28 -1.09
C ASP A 25 8.13 16.29 -2.09
N THR A 26 8.08 16.00 -3.39
CA THR A 26 8.55 16.94 -4.43
C THR A 26 7.54 18.03 -4.81
N LEU A 27 6.29 17.95 -4.35
CA LEU A 27 5.26 18.93 -4.68
C LEU A 27 5.32 20.09 -3.68
N GLU A 28 5.54 21.31 -4.18
CA GLU A 28 5.54 22.56 -3.40
C GLU A 28 4.24 22.74 -2.58
N ILE A 29 3.12 22.13 -3.01
CA ILE A 29 1.86 22.15 -2.26
C ILE A 29 2.01 21.50 -0.88
N CYS A 30 2.88 20.50 -0.72
CA CYS A 30 3.10 19.81 0.54
C CYS A 30 3.96 20.60 1.53
N GLU A 31 4.60 21.70 1.11
CA GLU A 31 5.33 22.62 2.01
C GLU A 31 4.39 23.56 2.76
N GLU A 32 3.12 23.70 2.35
CA GLU A 32 2.10 24.40 3.13
C GLU A 32 1.53 23.48 4.23
N ASP A 33 1.27 24.02 5.43
CA ASP A 33 0.90 23.34 6.69
C ASP A 33 -0.26 22.29 6.63
N ASP A 34 -0.93 22.11 5.48
CA ASP A 34 -1.99 21.10 5.24
C ASP A 34 -2.03 20.58 3.79
N GLY A 35 -1.08 20.95 2.93
CA GLY A 35 -1.20 20.68 1.49
C GLY A 35 -0.93 19.23 1.11
N CYS A 36 -0.26 18.47 1.98
CA CYS A 36 -0.07 17.04 1.80
C CYS A 36 -1.40 16.26 1.94
N GLU A 37 -2.31 16.66 2.83
CA GLU A 37 -3.65 16.04 2.94
C GLU A 37 -4.53 16.28 1.71
N LYS A 38 -4.26 17.35 0.94
CA LYS A 38 -4.93 17.65 -0.33
C LYS A 38 -4.20 17.05 -1.53
N CYS A 39 -3.00 16.51 -1.35
CA CYS A 39 -2.24 15.81 -2.39
C CYS A 39 -3.08 14.59 -2.82
N GLU A 40 -3.49 14.53 -4.09
CA GLU A 40 -4.21 13.36 -4.61
C GLU A 40 -3.39 12.07 -4.46
N ALA A 41 -2.06 12.19 -4.44
CA ALA A 41 -1.17 11.08 -4.17
C ALA A 41 -1.26 10.60 -2.70
N PHE A 42 -1.52 11.48 -1.72
CA PHE A 42 -1.72 11.07 -0.32
C PHE A 42 -2.97 10.21 -0.15
N LYS A 43 -4.10 10.62 -0.73
CA LYS A 43 -5.32 9.79 -0.74
C LYS A 43 -5.10 8.43 -1.40
N LYS A 44 -4.30 8.42 -2.47
CA LYS A 44 -3.96 7.20 -3.18
C LYS A 44 -3.03 6.31 -2.37
N ILE A 45 -2.10 6.88 -1.60
CA ILE A 45 -1.29 6.15 -0.63
C ILE A 45 -2.19 5.50 0.43
N GLU A 46 -3.15 6.22 1.02
CA GLU A 46 -4.08 5.63 1.99
C GLU A 46 -4.89 4.46 1.40
N GLU A 47 -5.38 4.60 0.17
CA GLU A 47 -6.09 3.50 -0.52
C GLU A 47 -5.19 2.29 -0.80
N LEU A 48 -3.93 2.52 -1.19
CA LEU A 48 -2.97 1.46 -1.45
C LEU A 48 -2.55 0.77 -0.15
N SER A 49 -2.31 1.51 0.92
CA SER A 49 -1.98 0.98 2.25
C SER A 49 -3.11 0.11 2.79
N ALA A 50 -4.36 0.52 2.63
CA ALA A 50 -5.52 -0.31 3.00
C ALA A 50 -5.58 -1.62 2.20
N LYS A 51 -5.20 -1.60 0.92
CA LYS A 51 -5.11 -2.82 0.10
C LYS A 51 -3.97 -3.73 0.53
N VAL A 52 -2.82 -3.16 0.90
CA VAL A 52 -1.69 -3.92 1.46
C VAL A 52 -2.13 -4.65 2.72
N GLU A 53 -2.83 -3.97 3.64
CA GLU A 53 -3.34 -4.57 4.88
C GLU A 53 -4.35 -5.71 4.61
N GLU A 54 -5.21 -5.55 3.61
CA GLU A 54 -6.14 -6.60 3.17
C GLU A 54 -5.39 -7.82 2.57
N LEU A 55 -4.35 -7.58 1.79
CA LEU A 55 -3.51 -8.63 1.23
C LEU A 55 -2.74 -9.38 2.33
N GLU A 56 -2.20 -8.68 3.31
CA GLU A 56 -1.52 -9.29 4.46
C GLU A 56 -2.48 -10.20 5.23
N THR A 57 -3.69 -9.72 5.53
CA THR A 57 -4.73 -10.53 6.18
C THR A 57 -5.05 -11.78 5.35
N LYS A 58 -5.19 -11.64 4.03
CA LYS A 58 -5.45 -12.79 3.12
C LYS A 58 -4.29 -13.79 3.09
N ILE A 59 -3.05 -13.30 3.12
CA ILE A 59 -1.85 -14.16 3.17
C ILE A 59 -1.84 -14.95 4.47
N GLU A 60 -2.07 -14.27 5.60
CA GLU A 60 -2.14 -14.89 6.93
C GLU A 60 -3.23 -15.96 6.99
N ASP A 61 -4.44 -15.64 6.53
CA ASP A 61 -5.58 -16.57 6.45
C ASP A 61 -5.26 -17.80 5.59
N LEU A 62 -4.52 -17.63 4.50
CA LEU A 62 -4.11 -18.73 3.62
C LEU A 62 -3.02 -19.58 4.25
N MET A 63 -2.05 -18.98 4.94
CA MET A 63 -1.01 -19.70 5.67
C MET A 63 -1.60 -20.56 6.79
N VAL A 64 -2.54 -20.00 7.57
CA VAL A 64 -3.22 -20.74 8.64
C VAL A 64 -4.01 -21.93 8.07
N LYS A 65 -4.72 -21.74 6.95
CA LYS A 65 -5.45 -22.83 6.28
C LYS A 65 -4.53 -23.92 5.73
N ASP A 66 -3.35 -23.57 5.25
CA ASP A 66 -2.37 -24.54 4.72
C ASP A 66 -1.76 -25.40 5.86
N GLU A 67 -1.67 -24.87 7.09
CA GLU A 67 -1.20 -25.62 8.27
C GLU A 67 -2.26 -26.53 8.91
N GLU A 68 -3.55 -26.31 8.66
CA GLU A 68 -4.66 -27.10 9.25
C GLU A 68 -5.12 -28.30 8.40
N ASP A 69 -4.55 -28.52 7.20
CA ASP A 69 -4.89 -29.64 6.27
C ASP A 69 -3.85 -30.80 6.26
#